data_AF-A0A8H5LVI2-F1
#
_entry.id   AF-A0A8H5LVI2-F1
#
_cell.length_a   1.000
_cell.length_b   1.000
_cell.length_c   1.000
_cell.angle_alpha   90.00
_cell.angle_beta   90.00
_cell.angle_gamma   90.00
#
_symmetry.space_group_name_H-M   'P 1'
#
loop_
_entity.id
_entity.type
_entity.pdbx_description
1 polymer ?
#
loop_
_entity_poly.entity_id
_entity_poly.type
_entity_poly.pdbx_seq_one_letter_code
_entity_poly.pdbx_strand_id
1 'polypeptide(L)'
;MIPFYNVFIASLFVLASYTYWVSCVPPTPPASKVETKRPIPWVRIHGFVIATIICTVLLLSAYRALTNGYIENPLLLPQICSPSLLGNTSIMSPTAYLGCTLLFLGGYLRVAAQRALGKFFTWEISLKADHKLCTSGPYTLVRHPGYLGLWAVRIGGDVLLSSNGTVFRNCLHPHYALVMDIFVWYNYFFTAAIVVWMSYRADWEDGLMKREFDGAWRKWAERTRYRIVPYVY
;
A
#
# COMPACT_ATOMS: atom_id res chain seq x y z
N MET A 1 4.52 -33.65 -4.42
CA MET A 1 3.80 -33.03 -3.28
C MET A 1 4.39 -31.65 -3.05
N ILE A 2 3.59 -30.59 -2.98
CA ILE A 2 4.09 -29.22 -2.74
C ILE A 2 4.47 -29.10 -1.25
N PRO A 3 5.67 -28.62 -0.88
CA PRO A 3 6.04 -28.41 0.51
C PRO A 3 5.12 -27.40 1.20
N PHE A 4 4.75 -27.65 2.45
CA PHE A 4 3.91 -26.76 3.25
C PHE A 4 4.45 -25.32 3.30
N TYR A 5 5.77 -25.17 3.41
CA TYR A 5 6.45 -23.87 3.40
C TYR A 5 6.15 -23.04 2.14
N ASN A 6 6.06 -23.69 0.98
CA ASN A 6 5.80 -23.01 -0.29
C ASN A 6 4.34 -22.57 -0.41
N VAL A 7 3.41 -23.37 0.13
CA VAL A 7 2.00 -22.97 0.26
C VAL A 7 1.89 -21.74 1.16
N PHE A 8 2.58 -21.73 2.29
CA PHE A 8 2.62 -20.59 3.22
C PHE A 8 3.15 -19.31 2.55
N ILE A 9 4.27 -19.37 1.83
CA ILE A 9 4.81 -18.23 1.07
C ILE A 9 3.81 -17.72 0.04
N ALA A 10 3.21 -18.63 -0.74
CA ALA A 10 2.23 -18.27 -1.75
C ALA A 10 1.03 -17.54 -1.13
N SER A 11 0.53 -18.03 0.00
CA SER A 11 -0.55 -17.37 0.75
C SER A 11 -0.16 -15.97 1.22
N LEU A 12 1.09 -15.75 1.68
CA LEU A 12 1.57 -14.42 2.06
C LEU A 12 1.57 -13.46 0.87
N PHE A 13 2.04 -13.89 -0.30
CA PHE A 13 2.06 -13.03 -1.50
C PHE A 13 0.65 -12.73 -2.04
N VAL A 14 -0.25 -13.71 -2.02
CA VAL A 14 -1.66 -13.49 -2.39
C VAL A 14 -2.32 -12.49 -1.44
N LEU A 15 -2.10 -12.64 -0.13
CA LEU A 15 -2.62 -11.73 0.89
C LEU A 15 -2.02 -10.32 0.74
N ALA A 16 -0.71 -10.22 0.48
CA ALA A 16 -0.02 -8.97 0.22
C ALA A 16 -0.56 -8.25 -1.03
N SER A 17 -0.83 -9.01 -2.11
CA SER A 17 -1.45 -8.50 -3.34
C SER A 17 -2.86 -7.95 -3.09
N TYR A 18 -3.70 -8.74 -2.41
CA TYR A 18 -5.06 -8.32 -2.06
C TYR A 18 -5.07 -7.06 -1.18
N THR A 19 -4.25 -7.04 -0.13
CA THR A 19 -4.17 -5.89 0.80
C THR A 19 -3.62 -4.63 0.13
N TYR A 20 -2.64 -4.77 -0.77
CA TYR A 20 -2.17 -3.65 -1.60
C TYR A 20 -3.31 -3.10 -2.46
N TRP A 21 -4.00 -3.97 -3.21
CA TRP A 21 -5.03 -3.57 -4.16
C TRP A 21 -6.17 -2.80 -3.48
N VAL A 22 -6.75 -3.38 -2.42
CA VAL A 22 -7.88 -2.76 -1.70
C VAL A 22 -7.49 -1.41 -1.08
N SER A 23 -6.22 -1.23 -0.71
CA SER A 23 -5.73 0.02 -0.13
C SER A 23 -5.64 1.17 -1.15
N CYS A 24 -5.40 0.83 -2.42
CA CYS A 24 -5.22 1.76 -3.53
C CYS A 24 -6.49 2.03 -4.35
N VAL A 25 -7.60 1.35 -4.06
CA VAL A 25 -8.88 1.57 -4.73
C VAL A 25 -9.86 2.30 -3.78
N PRO A 26 -10.47 3.43 -4.20
CA PRO A 26 -11.50 4.09 -3.39
C PRO A 26 -12.75 3.21 -3.26
N PRO A 27 -13.32 3.06 -2.04
CA PRO A 27 -14.57 2.31 -1.85
C PRO A 27 -15.81 3.08 -2.34
N THR A 28 -15.68 4.39 -2.56
CA THR A 28 -16.79 5.32 -2.78
C THR A 28 -16.47 6.28 -3.93
N PRO A 29 -17.44 6.57 -4.82
CA PRO A 29 -17.28 7.60 -5.84
C PRO A 29 -17.15 9.01 -5.22
N PRO A 30 -16.54 9.98 -5.93
CA PRO A 30 -16.36 11.35 -5.44
C PRO A 30 -17.69 12.03 -5.08
N ALA A 31 -17.67 12.94 -4.10
CA ALA A 31 -18.84 13.70 -3.70
C ALA A 31 -19.20 14.78 -4.75
N SER A 32 -20.49 15.12 -4.87
CA SER A 32 -21.02 16.03 -5.88
C SER A 32 -20.97 17.53 -5.52
N LYS A 33 -20.70 17.91 -4.26
CA LYS A 33 -20.63 19.32 -3.82
C LYS A 33 -19.28 19.71 -3.20
N VAL A 34 -18.82 20.90 -3.65
CA VAL A 34 -17.60 21.71 -3.46
C VAL A 34 -17.33 22.03 -1.97
N GLU A 35 -16.14 21.91 -1.40
CA GLU A 35 -14.90 22.68 -1.59
C GLU A 35 -13.70 21.73 -1.79
N THR A 36 -13.08 21.74 -2.98
CA THR A 36 -12.18 20.66 -3.40
C THR A 36 -10.74 21.12 -3.59
N LYS A 37 -9.84 20.71 -2.69
CA LYS A 37 -8.48 20.36 -3.13
C LYS A 37 -8.56 18.98 -3.76
N ARG A 38 -8.96 18.94 -5.04
CA ARG A 38 -8.97 17.71 -5.83
C ARG A 38 -7.57 17.09 -5.77
N PRO A 39 -7.46 15.78 -5.49
CA PRO A 39 -6.20 15.10 -5.67
C PRO A 39 -5.83 15.22 -7.13
N ILE A 40 -4.56 15.46 -7.33
CA ILE A 40 -3.94 15.61 -8.62
C ILE A 40 -4.27 14.36 -9.50
N PRO A 41 -4.94 14.48 -10.66
CA PRO A 41 -5.40 13.34 -11.46
C PRO A 41 -4.30 12.31 -11.78
N TRP A 42 -3.08 12.79 -12.06
CA TRP A 42 -1.94 11.93 -12.36
C TRP A 42 -1.49 11.08 -11.17
N VAL A 43 -1.68 11.53 -9.92
CA VAL A 43 -1.38 10.72 -8.73
C VAL A 43 -2.29 9.50 -8.65
N ARG A 44 -3.55 9.62 -9.07
CA ARG A 44 -4.52 8.51 -9.09
C ARG A 44 -4.16 7.49 -10.16
N ILE A 45 -3.89 7.95 -11.38
CA ILE A 45 -3.49 7.08 -12.49
C ILE A 45 -2.19 6.36 -12.14
N HIS A 46 -1.19 7.10 -11.67
CA HIS A 46 0.08 6.53 -11.25
C HIS A 46 -0.10 5.50 -10.14
N GLY A 47 -0.87 5.81 -9.10
CA GLY A 47 -1.18 4.87 -8.01
C GLY A 47 -1.82 3.57 -8.51
N PHE A 48 -2.76 3.64 -9.45
CA PHE A 48 -3.39 2.48 -10.06
C PHE A 48 -2.43 1.64 -10.92
N VAL A 49 -1.59 2.30 -11.71
CA VAL A 49 -0.57 1.62 -12.54
C VAL A 49 0.42 0.88 -11.65
N ILE A 50 0.98 1.55 -10.64
CA ILE A 50 1.93 0.91 -9.72
C ILE A 50 1.26 -0.21 -8.92
N ALA A 51 0.01 -0.03 -8.48
CA ALA A 51 -0.74 -1.09 -7.81
C ALA A 51 -0.87 -2.33 -8.69
N THR A 52 -1.23 -2.15 -9.96
CA THR A 52 -1.33 -3.24 -10.94
C THR A 52 0.00 -3.97 -11.13
N ILE A 53 1.10 -3.22 -11.28
CA ILE A 53 2.45 -3.80 -11.44
C ILE A 53 2.84 -4.61 -10.20
N ILE A 54 2.73 -4.02 -9.00
CA ILE A 54 3.10 -4.69 -7.74
C ILE A 54 2.23 -5.95 -7.53
N CYS A 55 0.91 -5.84 -7.68
CA CYS A 55 0.01 -6.99 -7.52
C CYS A 55 0.35 -8.11 -8.50
N THR A 56 0.72 -7.78 -9.73
CA THR A 56 1.13 -8.75 -10.75
C THR A 56 2.44 -9.46 -10.32
N VAL A 57 3.45 -8.71 -9.88
CA VAL A 57 4.71 -9.27 -9.37
C VAL A 57 4.46 -10.21 -8.19
N LEU A 58 3.58 -9.83 -7.25
CA LEU A 58 3.27 -10.64 -6.08
C LEU A 58 2.52 -11.92 -6.46
N LEU A 59 1.54 -11.85 -7.36
CA LEU A 59 0.83 -13.04 -7.85
C LEU A 59 1.74 -13.99 -8.64
N LEU A 60 2.65 -13.46 -9.47
CA LEU A 60 3.68 -14.26 -10.13
C LEU A 60 4.64 -14.91 -9.13
N SER A 61 4.97 -14.20 -8.04
CA SER A 61 5.80 -14.74 -6.95
C SER A 61 5.08 -15.85 -6.18
N ALA A 62 3.76 -15.71 -5.96
CA ALA A 62 2.93 -16.77 -5.37
C ALA A 62 2.86 -18.00 -6.28
N TYR A 63 2.62 -17.80 -7.58
CA TYR A 63 2.59 -18.88 -8.56
C TYR A 63 3.92 -19.64 -8.59
N ARG A 64 5.04 -18.91 -8.64
CA ARG A 64 6.39 -19.51 -8.59
C ARG A 64 6.61 -20.33 -7.32
N ALA A 65 6.14 -19.85 -6.16
CA ALA A 65 6.26 -20.60 -4.91
C ALA A 65 5.49 -21.94 -4.99
N LEU A 66 4.25 -21.93 -5.53
CA LEU A 66 3.43 -23.14 -5.66
C LEU A 66 4.00 -24.18 -6.64
N THR A 67 4.69 -23.74 -7.69
CA THR A 67 5.30 -24.64 -8.68
C THR A 67 6.67 -25.17 -8.24
N ASN A 68 7.13 -24.86 -7.02
CA ASN A 68 8.48 -25.18 -6.54
C ASN A 68 9.58 -24.66 -7.49
N GLY A 69 9.30 -23.61 -8.26
CA GLY A 69 10.17 -23.15 -9.34
C GLY A 69 10.27 -24.09 -10.57
N TYR A 70 9.66 -25.28 -10.54
CA TYR A 70 9.53 -26.16 -11.71
C TYR A 70 8.38 -25.66 -12.59
N ILE A 71 8.72 -24.74 -13.47
CA ILE A 71 7.80 -24.24 -14.48
C ILE A 71 8.00 -25.11 -15.73
N GLU A 72 7.26 -26.21 -15.83
CA GLU A 72 7.23 -27.02 -17.05
C GLU A 72 6.40 -26.38 -18.17
N ASN A 73 5.81 -25.18 -17.95
CA ASN A 73 5.03 -24.48 -18.97
C ASN A 73 5.93 -23.63 -19.89
N PRO A 74 6.13 -23.98 -21.16
CA PRO A 74 7.06 -23.30 -22.07
C PRO A 74 6.64 -21.88 -22.46
N LEU A 75 5.39 -21.49 -22.20
CA LEU A 75 4.76 -20.34 -22.84
C LEU A 75 4.90 -19.00 -22.07
N LEU A 76 5.27 -18.98 -20.78
CA LEU A 76 5.14 -17.73 -19.99
C LEU A 76 6.26 -17.39 -18.99
N LEU A 77 7.09 -18.33 -18.53
CA LEU A 77 8.07 -18.05 -17.46
C LEU A 77 9.47 -18.70 -17.56
N PRO A 78 9.73 -19.84 -18.24
CA PRO A 78 11.07 -20.42 -18.26
C PRO A 78 12.10 -19.56 -19.00
N GLN A 79 11.65 -18.58 -19.81
CA GLN A 79 12.52 -17.59 -20.44
C GLN A 79 12.96 -16.46 -19.49
N ILE A 80 12.24 -16.22 -18.39
CA ILE A 80 12.44 -15.05 -17.52
C ILE A 80 13.22 -15.41 -16.25
N CYS A 81 13.17 -16.66 -15.79
CA CYS A 81 13.87 -17.08 -14.58
C CYS A 81 14.89 -18.19 -14.90
N SER A 82 16.18 -17.90 -14.68
CA SER A 82 17.26 -18.86 -14.97
C SER A 82 17.18 -20.10 -14.04
N PRO A 83 17.28 -21.34 -14.57
CA PRO A 83 17.18 -22.56 -13.78
C PRO A 83 18.24 -22.71 -12.68
N SER A 84 19.41 -22.10 -12.85
CA SER A 84 20.50 -22.11 -11.87
C SER A 84 20.19 -21.34 -10.59
N LEU A 85 19.21 -20.41 -10.61
CA LEU A 85 18.72 -19.73 -9.40
C LEU A 85 17.67 -20.54 -8.62
N LEU A 86 17.21 -21.69 -9.14
CA LEU A 86 16.11 -22.48 -8.56
C LEU A 86 16.48 -23.16 -7.24
N GLY A 87 17.74 -23.54 -7.04
CA GLY A 87 18.18 -24.35 -5.89
C GLY A 87 18.43 -23.59 -4.58
N ASN A 88 18.90 -22.34 -4.65
CA ASN A 88 19.35 -21.55 -3.47
C ASN A 88 18.46 -20.34 -3.13
N THR A 89 17.39 -20.08 -3.88
CA THR A 89 16.54 -18.89 -3.70
C THR A 89 15.13 -19.18 -3.19
N SER A 90 14.94 -20.39 -2.64
CA SER A 90 13.68 -20.89 -2.08
C SER A 90 13.31 -20.23 -0.75
N ILE A 91 14.16 -19.41 -0.15
CA ILE A 91 13.93 -18.77 1.15
C ILE A 91 13.56 -17.30 0.94
N MET A 92 12.37 -16.89 1.38
CA MET A 92 12.01 -15.47 1.49
C MET A 92 13.02 -14.77 2.40
N SER A 93 13.60 -13.65 1.95
CA SER A 93 14.48 -12.87 2.80
C SER A 93 13.73 -12.28 4.00
N PRO A 94 14.41 -11.97 5.13
CA PRO A 94 13.81 -11.24 6.24
C PRO A 94 13.14 -9.92 5.81
N THR A 95 13.72 -9.25 4.81
CA THR A 95 13.14 -8.03 4.22
C THR A 95 11.83 -8.31 3.48
N ALA A 96 11.67 -9.48 2.85
CA ALA A 96 10.43 -9.86 2.20
C ALA A 96 9.32 -10.08 3.24
N TYR A 97 9.62 -10.71 4.37
CA TYR A 97 8.68 -10.85 5.48
C TYR A 97 8.29 -9.48 6.07
N LEU A 98 9.25 -8.57 6.21
CA LEU A 98 8.97 -7.19 6.63
C LEU A 98 8.02 -6.48 5.64
N GLY A 99 8.27 -6.60 4.33
CA GLY A 99 7.41 -6.03 3.30
C GLY A 99 5.97 -6.57 3.35
N CYS A 100 5.80 -7.89 3.46
CA CYS A 100 4.48 -8.52 3.65
C CYS A 100 3.79 -8.05 4.94
N THR A 101 4.54 -7.90 6.03
CA THR A 101 4.01 -7.42 7.32
C THR A 101 3.52 -5.98 7.22
N LEU A 102 4.30 -5.08 6.61
CA LEU A 102 3.92 -3.69 6.37
C LEU A 102 2.67 -3.60 5.50
N LEU A 103 2.57 -4.43 4.46
CA LEU A 103 1.40 -4.49 3.60
C LEU A 103 0.15 -4.96 4.32
N PHE A 104 0.26 -6.01 5.12
CA PHE A 104 -0.85 -6.54 5.89
C PHE A 104 -1.35 -5.53 6.93
N LEU A 105 -0.45 -5.01 7.78
CA LEU A 105 -0.81 -4.07 8.84
C LEU A 105 -1.29 -2.72 8.27
N GLY A 106 -0.59 -2.21 7.26
CA GLY A 106 -0.96 -0.98 6.58
C GLY A 106 -2.30 -1.09 5.86
N GLY A 107 -2.52 -2.19 5.15
CA GLY A 107 -3.77 -2.46 4.45
C GLY A 107 -4.93 -2.67 5.40
N TYR A 108 -4.72 -3.40 6.50
CA TYR A 108 -5.72 -3.52 7.57
C TYR A 108 -6.10 -2.15 8.15
N LEU A 109 -5.12 -1.32 8.50
CA LEU A 109 -5.38 0.01 9.04
C LEU A 109 -6.12 0.91 8.02
N ARG A 110 -5.73 0.84 6.75
CA ARG A 110 -6.36 1.57 5.65
C ARG A 110 -7.82 1.18 5.48
N VAL A 111 -8.11 -0.12 5.45
CA VAL A 111 -9.48 -0.65 5.32
C VAL A 111 -10.30 -0.34 6.56
N ALA A 112 -9.72 -0.44 7.76
CA ALA A 112 -10.39 -0.06 9.00
C ALA A 112 -10.77 1.42 9.01
N ALA A 113 -9.88 2.31 8.54
CA ALA A 113 -10.15 3.74 8.42
C ALA A 113 -11.27 4.03 7.41
N GLN A 114 -11.22 3.37 6.24
CA GLN A 114 -12.27 3.46 5.22
C GLN A 114 -13.63 3.01 5.76
N ARG A 115 -13.68 1.89 6.49
CA ARG A 115 -14.91 1.37 7.09
C ARG A 115 -15.45 2.29 8.19
N ALA A 116 -14.58 2.85 9.03
CA ALA A 116 -14.97 3.76 10.11
C ALA A 116 -15.55 5.09 9.58
N LEU A 117 -14.97 5.66 8.52
CA LEU A 117 -15.54 6.83 7.84
C LEU A 117 -16.77 6.48 6.97
N GLY A 118 -16.84 5.27 6.44
CA GLY A 118 -17.94 4.78 5.62
C GLY A 118 -18.22 5.71 4.44
N LYS A 119 -19.46 6.21 4.35
CA LYS A 119 -19.88 7.13 3.27
C LYS A 119 -19.11 8.46 3.25
N PHE A 120 -18.41 8.83 4.32
CA PHE A 120 -17.63 10.07 4.39
C PHE A 120 -16.20 9.90 3.88
N PHE A 121 -15.74 8.66 3.64
CA PHE A 121 -14.42 8.44 3.08
C PHE A 121 -14.41 8.88 1.62
N THR A 122 -13.54 9.82 1.27
CA THR A 122 -13.30 10.26 -0.10
C THR A 122 -11.80 10.53 -0.30
N TRP A 123 -11.28 10.27 -1.49
CA TRP A 123 -9.89 10.65 -1.81
C TRP A 123 -9.72 12.15 -1.95
N GLU A 124 -10.79 12.82 -2.39
CA GLU A 124 -10.89 14.27 -2.40
C GLU A 124 -11.32 14.72 -1.03
N ILE A 125 -10.72 15.78 -0.49
CA ILE A 125 -11.22 16.34 0.75
C ILE A 125 -12.53 17.03 0.37
N SER A 126 -13.62 16.46 0.86
CA SER A 126 -14.96 16.93 0.57
C SER A 126 -15.79 16.88 1.85
N LEU A 127 -16.36 18.02 2.22
CA LEU A 127 -17.37 18.07 3.27
C LEU A 127 -18.71 17.75 2.61
N LYS A 128 -19.35 16.68 3.10
CA LYS A 128 -20.72 16.35 2.73
C LYS A 128 -21.66 17.18 3.61
N ALA A 129 -22.86 17.51 3.13
CA ALA A 129 -23.83 18.30 3.92
C ALA A 129 -24.10 17.69 5.31
N ASP A 130 -24.09 16.36 5.42
CA ASP A 130 -24.26 15.62 6.68
C ASP A 130 -22.94 15.10 7.27
N HIS A 131 -21.80 15.74 6.97
CA HIS A 131 -20.49 15.24 7.43
C HIS A 131 -20.45 15.22 8.97
N LYS A 132 -20.01 14.09 9.53
CA LYS A 132 -19.83 13.93 10.97
C LYS A 132 -18.36 13.64 11.26
N LEU A 133 -17.83 14.26 12.30
CA LEU A 133 -16.48 13.97 12.77
C LEU A 133 -16.41 12.51 13.25
N CYS A 134 -15.58 11.70 12.59
CA CYS A 134 -15.34 10.32 12.98
C CYS A 134 -14.26 10.27 14.07
N THR A 135 -14.64 9.79 15.26
CA THR A 135 -13.75 9.74 16.44
C THR A 135 -13.58 8.33 17.00
N SER A 136 -14.11 7.32 16.30
CA SER A 136 -14.13 5.91 16.72
C SER A 136 -13.23 5.04 15.87
N GLY A 137 -12.97 3.81 16.35
CA GLY A 137 -12.10 2.85 15.65
C GLY A 137 -10.67 3.38 15.53
N PRO A 138 -10.02 3.32 14.35
CA PRO A 138 -8.62 3.71 14.22
C PRO A 138 -8.38 5.22 14.42
N TYR A 139 -9.43 6.05 14.38
CA TYR A 139 -9.38 7.49 14.69
C TYR A 139 -9.18 7.81 16.18
N THR A 140 -9.19 6.78 17.03
CA THR A 140 -8.79 6.90 18.44
C THR A 140 -7.28 6.83 18.63
N LEU A 141 -6.53 6.28 17.65
CA LEU A 141 -5.09 6.08 17.73
C LEU A 141 -4.32 7.27 17.13
N VAL A 142 -4.72 7.68 15.93
CA VAL A 142 -4.15 8.81 15.18
C VAL A 142 -5.27 9.50 14.41
N ARG A 143 -5.10 10.79 14.06
CA ARG A 143 -6.15 11.56 13.39
C ARG A 143 -6.34 11.18 11.91
N HIS A 144 -5.28 10.72 11.23
CA HIS A 144 -5.32 10.27 9.84
C HIS A 144 -4.81 8.83 9.67
N PRO A 145 -5.50 7.83 10.22
CA PRO A 145 -5.08 6.42 10.15
C PRO A 145 -5.08 5.92 8.70
N GLY A 146 -5.95 6.46 7.85
CA GLY A 146 -5.97 6.16 6.43
C GLY A 146 -4.68 6.57 5.69
N TYR A 147 -4.01 7.66 6.10
CA TYR A 147 -2.73 8.04 5.50
C TYR A 147 -1.59 7.18 6.02
N LEU A 148 -1.57 6.91 7.34
CA LEU A 148 -0.60 5.97 7.92
C LEU A 148 -0.66 4.58 7.26
N GLY A 149 -1.87 4.04 7.07
CA GLY A 149 -2.05 2.75 6.40
C GLY A 149 -1.53 2.77 4.95
N LEU A 150 -1.77 3.86 4.22
CA LEU A 150 -1.29 3.99 2.85
C LEU A 150 0.23 4.18 2.77
N TRP A 151 0.86 4.86 3.72
CA TRP A 151 2.32 4.93 3.83
C TRP A 151 2.92 3.54 4.01
N ALA A 152 2.40 2.76 4.96
CA ALA A 152 2.87 1.41 5.23
C ALA A 152 2.71 0.48 4.01
N VAL A 153 1.59 0.55 3.28
CA VAL A 153 1.36 -0.22 2.05
C VAL A 153 2.36 0.16 0.95
N ARG A 154 2.60 1.47 0.75
CA ARG A 154 3.56 1.94 -0.27
C ARG A 154 4.98 1.49 0.06
N ILE A 155 5.42 1.71 1.29
CA ILE A 155 6.75 1.31 1.75
C ILE A 155 6.90 -0.22 1.69
N GLY A 156 5.88 -0.98 2.11
CA GLY A 156 5.90 -2.44 2.06
C GLY A 156 5.99 -2.99 0.63
N GLY A 157 5.29 -2.39 -0.33
CA GLY A 157 5.41 -2.75 -1.75
C GLY A 157 6.81 -2.48 -2.31
N ASP A 158 7.37 -1.32 -1.98
CA ASP A 158 8.73 -0.92 -2.38
C ASP A 158 9.80 -1.86 -1.78
N VAL A 159 9.64 -2.25 -0.50
CA VAL A 159 10.50 -3.26 0.15
C VAL A 159 10.40 -4.61 -0.55
N LEU A 160 9.20 -5.05 -0.95
CA LEU A 160 9.01 -6.34 -1.62
C LEU A 160 9.67 -6.36 -3.01
N LEU A 161 9.54 -5.28 -3.80
CA LEU A 161 10.20 -5.19 -5.10
C LEU A 161 11.72 -5.36 -4.99
N SER A 162 12.32 -4.86 -3.91
CA SER A 162 13.77 -4.94 -3.68
C SER A 162 14.21 -6.19 -2.91
N SER A 163 13.28 -7.02 -2.46
CA SER A 163 13.57 -8.19 -1.63
C SER A 163 13.79 -9.45 -2.45
N ASN A 164 14.78 -10.25 -2.02
CA ASN A 164 15.02 -11.58 -2.58
C ASN A 164 13.83 -12.50 -2.28
N GLY A 165 13.50 -13.34 -3.25
CA GLY A 165 12.35 -14.26 -3.18
C GLY A 165 11.15 -13.80 -4.00
N THR A 166 11.15 -12.55 -4.49
CA THR A 166 10.17 -12.11 -5.49
C THR A 166 10.62 -12.43 -6.91
N VAL A 167 9.66 -12.57 -7.84
CA VAL A 167 9.96 -12.70 -9.27
C VAL A 167 10.66 -11.46 -9.82
N PHE A 168 10.33 -10.27 -9.30
CA PHE A 168 10.99 -9.03 -9.70
C PHE A 168 12.50 -9.08 -9.43
N ARG A 169 12.90 -9.38 -8.19
CA ARG A 169 14.31 -9.38 -7.82
C ARG A 169 15.08 -10.58 -8.36
N ASN A 170 14.47 -11.77 -8.40
CA ASN A 170 15.21 -12.99 -8.72
C ASN A 170 15.15 -13.39 -10.19
N CYS A 171 14.11 -12.97 -10.92
CA CYS A 171 13.92 -13.35 -12.31
C CYS A 171 14.08 -12.14 -13.24
N LEU A 172 13.38 -11.02 -12.98
CA LEU A 172 13.44 -9.86 -13.88
C LEU A 172 14.74 -9.06 -13.76
N HIS A 173 15.20 -8.80 -12.53
CA HIS A 173 16.35 -7.92 -12.28
C HIS A 173 17.66 -8.40 -12.93
N PRO A 174 18.05 -9.70 -12.90
CA PRO A 174 19.28 -10.15 -13.54
C PRO A 174 19.34 -9.92 -15.06
N HIS A 175 18.18 -9.91 -15.73
CA HIS A 175 18.10 -9.72 -17.18
C HIS A 175 17.93 -8.25 -17.59
N TYR A 176 17.38 -7.40 -16.72
CA TYR A 176 17.01 -6.01 -17.02
C TYR A 176 17.48 -5.02 -15.95
N ALA A 177 18.64 -5.28 -15.33
CA ALA A 177 19.10 -4.61 -14.11
C ALA A 177 18.97 -3.09 -14.15
N LEU A 178 19.48 -2.44 -15.20
CA LEU A 178 19.44 -0.98 -15.34
C LEU A 178 18.01 -0.41 -15.31
N VAL A 179 17.10 -0.99 -16.10
CA VAL A 179 15.70 -0.51 -16.19
C VAL A 179 14.97 -0.78 -14.88
N MET A 180 15.22 -1.93 -14.26
CA MET A 180 14.61 -2.30 -12.98
C MET A 180 15.10 -1.42 -11.84
N ASP A 181 16.39 -1.08 -11.80
CA ASP A 181 16.95 -0.16 -10.82
C ASP A 181 16.36 1.25 -10.99
N ILE A 182 16.27 1.76 -12.22
CA ILE A 182 15.61 3.04 -12.50
C ILE A 182 14.16 3.03 -11.99
N PHE A 183 13.42 1.95 -12.26
CA PHE A 183 12.05 1.80 -11.80
C PHE A 183 11.92 1.77 -10.27
N VAL A 184 12.83 1.07 -9.57
CA VAL A 184 12.86 1.02 -8.10
C VAL A 184 13.18 2.40 -7.52
N TRP A 185 14.21 3.07 -8.03
CA TRP A 185 14.57 4.43 -7.60
C TRP A 185 13.45 5.43 -7.84
N TYR A 186 12.78 5.35 -8.99
CA TYR A 186 11.59 6.13 -9.28
C TYR A 186 10.46 5.87 -8.26
N ASN A 187 10.19 4.60 -7.92
CA ASN A 187 9.18 4.27 -6.91
C ASN A 187 9.54 4.81 -5.54
N TYR A 188 10.79 4.67 -5.09
CA TYR A 188 11.25 5.25 -3.83
C TYR A 188 11.08 6.76 -3.80
N PHE A 189 11.50 7.45 -4.86
CA PHE A 189 11.32 8.90 -4.98
C PHE A 189 9.84 9.28 -4.93
N PHE A 190 9.00 8.59 -5.69
CA PHE A 190 7.56 8.85 -5.71
C PHE A 190 6.90 8.57 -4.35
N THR A 191 7.30 7.49 -3.67
CA THR A 191 6.82 7.15 -2.33
C THR A 191 7.27 8.20 -1.30
N ALA A 192 8.51 8.70 -1.37
CA ALA A 192 8.95 9.79 -0.51
C ALA A 192 8.13 11.07 -0.77
N ALA A 193 7.93 11.43 -2.04
CA ALA A 193 7.13 12.59 -2.44
C ALA A 193 5.67 12.47 -1.97
N ILE A 194 5.05 11.29 -2.09
CA ILE A 194 3.67 11.09 -1.66
C ILE A 194 3.53 11.13 -0.14
N VAL A 195 4.51 10.60 0.61
CA VAL A 195 4.53 10.69 2.07
C VAL A 195 4.57 12.16 2.51
N VAL A 196 5.47 12.97 1.94
CA VAL A 196 5.56 14.41 2.23
C VAL A 196 4.28 15.14 1.84
N TRP A 197 3.78 14.90 0.63
CA TRP A 197 2.54 15.52 0.16
C TRP A 197 1.33 15.15 1.03
N MET A 198 1.24 13.90 1.49
CA MET A 198 0.18 13.45 2.40
C MET A 198 0.29 14.08 3.78
N SER A 199 1.50 14.30 4.31
CA SER A 199 1.68 15.07 5.56
C SER A 199 1.10 16.46 5.40
N TYR A 200 1.54 17.21 4.38
CA TYR A 200 1.01 18.54 4.12
C TYR A 200 -0.51 18.56 3.88
N ARG A 201 -1.04 17.53 3.19
CA ARG A 201 -2.48 17.37 2.96
C ARG A 201 -3.24 17.11 4.26
N ALA A 202 -2.69 16.28 5.15
CA ALA A 202 -3.29 15.98 6.45
C ALA A 202 -3.44 17.25 7.30
N ASP A 203 -2.41 18.10 7.32
CA ASP A 203 -2.44 19.38 8.04
C ASP A 203 -3.58 20.26 7.58
N TRP A 204 -3.80 20.31 6.26
CA TRP A 204 -4.89 21.08 5.67
C TRP A 204 -6.26 20.47 5.97
N GLU A 205 -6.40 19.15 5.87
CA GLU A 205 -7.64 18.42 6.17
C GLU A 205 -8.04 18.58 7.64
N ASP A 206 -7.06 18.47 8.54
CA ASP A 206 -7.22 18.65 9.98
C ASP A 206 -7.61 20.11 10.32
N GLY A 207 -7.01 21.08 9.63
CA GLY A 207 -7.40 22.49 9.72
C GLY A 207 -8.83 22.76 9.23
N LEU A 208 -9.29 22.06 8.19
CA LEU A 208 -10.68 22.11 7.74
C LEU A 208 -11.62 21.53 8.80
N MET A 209 -11.31 20.35 9.34
CA MET A 209 -12.12 19.72 10.40
C MET A 209 -12.20 20.59 11.66
N LYS A 210 -11.11 21.28 12.01
CA LYS A 210 -11.09 22.25 13.10
C LYS A 210 -12.01 23.44 12.86
N ARG A 211 -12.09 23.95 11.63
CA ARG A 211 -13.02 25.06 11.29
C ARG A 211 -14.48 24.64 11.36
N GLU A 212 -14.80 23.44 10.86
CA GLU A 212 -16.18 22.95 10.79
C GLU A 212 -16.72 22.44 12.13
N PHE A 213 -15.91 21.71 12.89
CA PHE A 213 -16.35 21.00 14.09
C PHE A 213 -15.78 21.57 15.40
N ASP A 214 -15.05 22.68 15.34
CA ASP A 214 -14.36 23.42 16.43
C ASP A 214 -14.29 22.68 17.78
N GLY A 215 -15.25 22.89 18.69
CA GLY A 215 -15.23 22.30 20.03
C GLY A 215 -15.23 20.77 20.07
N ALA A 216 -15.95 20.10 19.16
CA ALA A 216 -15.93 18.65 19.05
C ALA A 216 -14.58 18.14 18.54
N TRP A 217 -13.99 18.84 17.57
CA TRP A 217 -12.65 18.53 17.07
C TRP A 217 -11.58 18.72 18.14
N ARG A 218 -11.63 19.80 18.93
CA ARG A 218 -10.65 20.07 20.01
C ARG A 218 -10.66 18.97 21.07
N LYS A 219 -11.85 18.61 21.57
CA LYS A 219 -12.02 17.52 22.55
C LYS A 219 -11.49 16.19 22.04
N TRP A 220 -11.66 15.92 20.74
CA TRP A 220 -11.13 14.72 20.11
C TRP A 220 -9.60 14.79 19.93
N ALA A 221 -9.08 15.91 19.42
CA ALA A 221 -7.64 16.11 19.19
C ALA A 221 -6.81 16.08 20.48
N GLU A 222 -7.38 16.48 21.62
CA GLU A 222 -6.73 16.33 22.94
C GLU A 222 -6.50 14.87 23.32
N ARG A 223 -7.45 13.98 22.96
CA ARG A 223 -7.36 12.53 23.19
C ARG A 223 -6.48 11.85 22.13
N THR A 224 -6.68 12.22 20.87
CA THR A 224 -5.93 11.70 19.72
C THR A 224 -4.87 12.71 19.27
N ARG A 225 -3.78 12.81 20.04
CA ARG A 225 -2.76 13.86 19.85
C ARG A 225 -2.04 13.79 18.50
N TYR A 226 -1.76 12.57 18.03
CA TYR A 226 -0.93 12.35 16.85
C TYR A 226 -1.71 12.54 15.55
N ARG A 227 -1.12 13.26 14.58
CA ARG A 227 -1.77 13.49 13.27
C ARG A 227 -1.68 12.23 12.40
N ILE A 228 -0.47 11.75 12.12
CA ILE A 228 -0.24 10.53 11.29
C ILE A 228 0.56 9.48 12.05
N VAL A 229 1.74 9.84 12.55
CA VAL A 229 2.59 8.98 13.40
C VAL A 229 2.91 9.71 14.70
N PRO A 230 3.34 8.98 15.76
CA PRO A 230 3.82 9.62 16.97
C PRO A 230 4.85 10.72 16.66
N TYR A 231 4.69 11.89 17.30
CA TYR A 231 5.57 13.06 17.18
C TYR A 231 5.54 13.82 15.84
N VAL A 232 4.76 13.39 14.86
CA VAL A 232 4.42 14.19 13.66
C VAL A 232 3.07 14.85 13.90
N TYR A 233 3.12 16.14 14.26
CA TYR A 233 1.99 16.93 14.77
C TYR A 233 1.22 17.70 13.73
#